data_AF-A0A835QZV2-F1
#
_entry.id   AF-A0A835QZV2-F1
#
_cell.length_a   1.000
_cell.length_b   1.000
_cell.length_c   1.000
_cell.angle_alpha   90.00
_cell.angle_beta   90.00
_cell.angle_gamma   90.00
#
_symmetry.space_group_name_H-M   'P 1'
#
loop_
_entity.id
_entity.type
_entity.pdbx_description
1 polymer ?
#
loop_
_entity_poly.entity_id
_entity_poly.type
_entity_poly.pdbx_seq_one_letter_code
_entity_poly.pdbx_strand_id
1 'polypeptide(L)'
;MALRSLNNALPDAIQRPKKVAKVSAIPLDKASSPGSVENMNPTLLPNAADQSSEYIVSEDLKPLGDPEARVKTLREELASKNWIEVCGALNDVRRLALHHSSLLQPILEQVMKIIEKSMKNPRSALCKTAIMTSADIFHSFGHLLMSMSDQTMILDNLLLQLLLKASQDKRFVCEEAAKVLEKMAESIPRLPLVNKLQPYVSHSNLRVRAKAGTAISKIVSNMSYIEMKDFGIPNLLQIAAELLNDRLPEAREASRSIICSIYREISQVTDTKEDNGDGAAVAVLWRDLCASILPPNRAHSVEKIVFL
;
A
#
# COMPACT_ATOMS: atom_id res chain seq x y z
N MET A 1 30.11 57.70 -14.18
CA MET A 1 29.94 57.17 -15.54
C MET A 1 31.08 56.22 -15.86
N ALA A 2 30.79 54.93 -16.03
CA ALA A 2 31.49 53.99 -16.91
C ALA A 2 30.86 52.62 -16.68
N LEU A 3 30.04 52.20 -17.65
CA LEU A 3 29.22 50.99 -17.67
C LEU A 3 30.11 49.74 -17.74
N ARG A 4 29.88 48.75 -16.87
CA ARG A 4 30.37 47.38 -17.08
C ARG A 4 29.26 46.56 -17.73
N SER A 5 29.43 46.27 -19.02
CA SER A 5 28.64 45.29 -19.77
C SER A 5 28.92 43.89 -19.23
N LEU A 6 27.88 43.19 -18.78
CA LEU A 6 27.90 41.74 -18.60
C LEU A 6 27.38 41.11 -19.89
N ASN A 7 28.29 40.56 -20.69
CA ASN A 7 27.94 39.77 -21.86
C ASN A 7 27.29 38.45 -21.42
N ASN A 8 26.07 38.24 -21.90
CA ASN A 8 25.40 36.94 -21.98
C ASN A 8 26.12 36.06 -23.02
N ALA A 9 26.58 34.89 -22.60
CA ALA A 9 26.83 33.75 -23.51
C ALA A 9 26.52 32.45 -22.76
N LEU A 10 25.58 31.67 -23.31
CA LEU A 10 25.27 30.30 -22.88
C LEU A 10 26.47 29.38 -23.12
N PRO A 11 26.73 28.38 -22.24
CA PRO A 11 27.60 27.27 -22.59
C PRO A 11 26.85 26.15 -23.35
N ASP A 12 27.53 25.67 -24.40
CA ASP A 12 27.09 24.71 -25.41
C ASP A 12 26.70 23.31 -24.91
N ALA A 13 25.79 22.71 -25.67
CA ALA A 13 25.25 21.36 -25.50
C ALA A 13 26.26 20.25 -25.81
N ILE A 14 26.46 19.34 -24.85
CA ILE A 14 27.19 18.08 -25.06
C ILE A 14 26.20 16.99 -25.51
N GLN A 15 26.41 16.49 -26.72
CA GLN A 15 25.59 15.48 -27.40
C GLN A 15 25.77 14.06 -26.80
N ARG A 16 24.65 13.34 -26.64
CA ARG A 16 24.60 11.91 -26.29
C ARG A 16 24.71 11.03 -27.55
N PRO A 17 25.51 9.93 -27.54
CA PRO A 17 25.54 9.00 -28.66
C PRO A 17 24.33 8.03 -28.65
N LYS A 18 23.66 7.94 -29.81
CA LYS A 18 22.61 6.96 -30.13
C LYS A 18 23.25 5.64 -30.59
N LYS A 19 22.77 4.48 -30.13
CA LYS A 19 23.11 3.17 -30.71
C LYS A 19 21.85 2.45 -31.21
N VAL A 20 21.98 1.94 -32.42
CA VAL A 20 20.95 1.51 -33.36
C VAL A 20 20.53 0.05 -33.11
N ALA A 21 19.23 -0.23 -33.32
CA ALA A 21 18.63 -1.56 -33.30
C ALA A 21 19.09 -2.40 -34.51
N LYS A 22 19.35 -3.70 -34.30
CA LYS A 22 19.54 -4.67 -35.39
C LYS A 22 18.71 -5.92 -35.12
N VAL A 23 17.62 -6.03 -35.89
CA VAL A 23 16.84 -7.25 -36.11
C VAL A 23 17.71 -8.25 -36.87
N SER A 24 17.66 -9.53 -36.51
CA SER A 24 18.17 -10.60 -37.36
C SER A 24 17.22 -11.79 -37.31
N ALA A 25 16.91 -12.26 -38.51
CA ALA A 25 15.83 -13.16 -38.87
C ALA A 25 16.12 -14.63 -38.53
N ILE A 26 15.04 -15.39 -38.37
CA ILE A 26 14.99 -16.85 -38.27
C ILE A 26 15.06 -17.44 -39.69
N PRO A 27 15.71 -18.60 -39.86
CA PRO A 27 15.22 -19.60 -40.80
C PRO A 27 14.88 -20.92 -40.09
N LEU A 28 13.77 -21.52 -40.53
CA LEU A 28 13.26 -22.84 -40.16
C LEU A 28 13.80 -23.86 -41.17
N ASP A 29 14.40 -24.98 -40.75
CA ASP A 29 13.96 -26.33 -41.17
C ASP A 29 14.81 -27.51 -40.63
N LYS A 30 14.06 -28.50 -40.17
CA LYS A 30 14.19 -29.98 -40.25
C LYS A 30 15.26 -30.78 -39.47
N ALA A 31 14.70 -31.85 -38.88
CA ALA A 31 15.26 -32.90 -38.04
C ALA A 31 16.16 -33.92 -38.76
N SER A 32 17.10 -34.51 -37.99
CA SER A 32 17.39 -35.97 -37.96
C SER A 32 18.54 -36.28 -36.97
N SER A 33 18.33 -37.24 -36.06
CA SER A 33 19.34 -37.89 -35.19
C SER A 33 20.11 -38.99 -35.98
N PRO A 34 21.04 -39.84 -35.42
CA PRO A 34 21.60 -39.97 -34.05
C PRO A 34 23.14 -40.23 -33.97
N GLY A 35 23.71 -40.24 -32.75
CA GLY A 35 24.90 -41.06 -32.40
C GLY A 35 26.02 -40.39 -31.60
N SER A 36 26.23 -40.89 -30.35
CA SER A 36 27.49 -41.17 -29.59
C SER A 36 28.59 -40.07 -29.54
N VAL A 37 29.27 -39.70 -28.44
CA VAL A 37 29.82 -40.46 -27.30
C VAL A 37 30.21 -39.44 -26.19
N GLU A 38 30.08 -39.88 -24.95
CA GLU A 38 30.79 -39.50 -23.71
C GLU A 38 31.62 -38.20 -23.67
N ASN A 39 31.26 -37.30 -22.75
CA ASN A 39 32.28 -36.59 -21.97
C ASN A 39 31.78 -36.29 -20.56
N MET A 40 32.53 -36.77 -19.56
CA MET A 40 32.31 -36.60 -18.14
C MET A 40 32.37 -35.12 -17.77
N ASN A 41 31.30 -34.58 -17.19
CA ASN A 41 31.33 -33.28 -16.53
C ASN A 41 30.97 -33.52 -15.06
N PRO A 42 31.83 -33.18 -14.09
CA PRO A 42 31.48 -33.31 -12.69
C PRO A 42 30.27 -32.43 -12.41
N THR A 43 29.21 -33.08 -11.95
CA THR A 43 27.95 -32.48 -11.51
C THR A 43 28.26 -31.23 -10.69
N LEU A 44 28.04 -30.06 -11.30
CA LEU A 44 27.91 -28.81 -10.59
C LEU A 44 26.79 -29.03 -9.59
N LEU A 45 27.18 -29.22 -8.33
CA LEU A 45 26.28 -29.12 -7.19
C LEU A 45 25.47 -27.83 -7.38
N PRO A 46 24.14 -27.87 -7.24
CA PRO A 46 23.36 -26.65 -7.22
C PRO A 46 23.97 -25.73 -6.18
N ASN A 47 24.33 -24.51 -6.60
CA ASN A 47 24.75 -23.43 -5.72
C ASN A 47 23.88 -23.46 -4.47
N ALA A 48 24.55 -23.39 -3.31
CA ALA A 48 23.97 -23.31 -1.98
C ALA A 48 22.65 -22.54 -2.00
N ALA A 49 21.55 -23.31 -1.88
CA ALA A 49 20.19 -22.93 -1.58
C ALA A 49 20.02 -21.41 -1.35
N ASP A 50 19.44 -20.67 -2.27
CA ASP A 50 17.97 -20.60 -2.40
C ASP A 50 17.25 -21.40 -1.29
N GLN A 51 17.48 -21.01 -0.04
CA GLN A 51 16.55 -21.32 1.04
C GLN A 51 15.29 -20.52 0.71
N SER A 52 14.49 -21.09 -0.19
CA SER A 52 13.09 -20.76 -0.35
C SER A 52 12.42 -21.07 0.99
N SER A 53 12.54 -20.14 1.94
CA SER A 53 11.59 -20.03 3.03
C SER A 53 10.26 -19.82 2.33
N GLU A 54 9.53 -20.92 2.16
CA GLU A 54 8.21 -20.91 1.54
C GLU A 54 7.36 -19.86 2.28
N TYR A 55 6.84 -18.88 1.55
CA TYR A 55 6.05 -17.82 2.15
C TYR A 55 4.65 -18.36 2.43
N ILE A 56 4.44 -18.82 3.66
CA ILE A 56 3.16 -19.34 4.13
C ILE A 56 2.21 -18.15 4.34
N VAL A 57 1.03 -18.20 3.71
CA VAL A 57 -0.03 -17.20 3.90
C VAL A 57 -0.62 -17.29 5.32
N SER A 58 -1.21 -16.19 5.80
CA SER A 58 -1.66 -16.08 7.20
C SER A 58 -2.65 -17.18 7.60
N GLU A 59 -3.51 -17.58 6.67
CA GLU A 59 -4.57 -18.58 6.85
C GLU A 59 -4.02 -20.00 7.08
N ASP A 60 -2.80 -20.27 6.59
CA ASP A 60 -2.15 -21.58 6.67
C ASP A 60 -1.18 -21.69 7.86
N LEU A 61 -0.93 -20.59 8.59
CA LEU A 61 -0.03 -20.58 9.73
C LEU A 61 -0.59 -21.42 10.89
N LYS A 62 0.22 -22.35 11.39
CA LYS A 62 -0.12 -23.19 12.53
C LYS A 62 0.34 -22.56 13.86
N PRO A 63 -0.37 -22.82 14.98
CA PRO A 63 0.07 -22.36 16.31
C PRO A 63 1.45 -22.93 16.67
N LEU A 64 2.11 -22.30 17.65
CA LEU A 64 3.37 -22.77 18.20
C LEU A 64 3.13 -23.89 19.22
N GLY A 65 4.06 -24.83 19.33
CA GLY A 65 3.97 -25.93 20.30
C GLY A 65 4.14 -25.47 21.76
N ASP A 66 5.06 -24.53 21.99
CA ASP A 66 5.29 -23.88 23.29
C ASP A 66 5.44 -22.35 23.09
N PRO A 67 4.32 -21.61 22.99
CA PRO A 67 4.32 -20.17 22.75
C PRO A 67 5.04 -19.38 23.84
N GLU A 68 4.92 -19.78 25.10
CA GLU A 68 5.48 -19.10 26.26
C GLU A 68 7.01 -19.20 26.30
N ALA A 69 7.57 -20.39 26.05
CA ALA A 69 9.02 -20.53 25.91
C ALA A 69 9.53 -19.75 24.71
N ARG A 70 8.78 -19.77 23.60
CA ARG A 70 9.18 -19.10 22.36
C ARG A 70 9.29 -17.59 22.51
N VAL A 71 8.34 -16.95 23.19
CA VAL A 71 8.34 -15.49 23.40
C VAL A 71 9.55 -15.02 24.20
N LYS A 72 10.07 -15.85 25.12
CA LYS A 72 11.25 -15.50 25.95
C LYS A 72 12.50 -15.28 25.10
N THR A 73 12.75 -16.13 24.12
CA THR A 73 13.91 -16.06 23.23
C THR A 73 13.68 -15.13 22.03
N LEU A 74 12.42 -14.94 21.63
CA LEU A 74 12.03 -14.12 20.47
C LEU A 74 12.59 -12.69 20.50
N ARG A 75 12.66 -12.08 21.70
CA ARG A 75 13.11 -10.69 21.86
C ARG A 75 14.55 -10.49 21.37
N GLU A 76 15.42 -11.45 21.67
CA GLU A 76 16.84 -11.41 21.33
C GLU A 76 17.04 -11.70 19.84
N GLU A 77 16.31 -12.67 19.31
CA GLU A 77 16.37 -13.05 17.90
C GLU A 77 15.87 -11.95 16.96
N LEU A 78 14.81 -11.22 17.35
CA LEU A 78 14.36 -10.02 16.63
C LEU A 78 15.43 -8.91 16.58
N ALA A 79 16.35 -8.89 17.55
CA ALA A 79 17.47 -7.95 17.60
C ALA A 79 18.73 -8.46 16.88
N SER A 80 18.70 -9.67 16.31
CA SER A 80 19.84 -10.26 15.61
C SER A 80 20.31 -9.39 14.44
N LYS A 81 21.62 -9.44 14.18
CA LYS A 81 22.21 -8.85 12.96
C LYS A 81 22.09 -9.78 11.76
N ASN A 82 21.82 -11.07 11.98
CA ASN A 82 21.61 -12.04 10.94
C ASN A 82 20.17 -11.93 10.41
N TRP A 83 20.03 -11.47 9.17
CA TRP A 83 18.71 -11.26 8.57
C TRP A 83 17.89 -12.54 8.44
N ILE A 84 18.53 -13.72 8.37
CA ILE A 84 17.86 -15.02 8.29
C ILE A 84 17.19 -15.34 9.63
N GLU A 85 17.88 -15.11 10.74
CA GLU A 85 17.32 -15.26 12.09
C GLU A 85 16.16 -14.29 12.30
N VAL A 86 16.29 -13.04 11.84
CA VAL A 86 15.19 -12.06 11.90
C VAL A 86 13.98 -12.51 11.06
N CYS A 87 14.19 -13.11 9.88
CA CYS A 87 13.09 -13.71 9.12
C CYS A 87 12.39 -14.83 9.89
N GLY A 88 13.15 -15.72 10.53
CA GLY A 88 12.60 -16.79 11.38
C GLY A 88 11.77 -16.22 12.54
N ALA A 89 12.36 -15.27 13.27
CA ALA A 89 11.69 -14.58 14.37
C ALA A 89 10.42 -13.84 13.93
N LEU A 90 10.43 -13.16 12.77
CA LEU A 90 9.24 -12.52 12.22
C LEU A 90 8.15 -13.53 11.85
N ASN A 91 8.49 -14.70 11.32
CA ASN A 91 7.50 -15.76 11.09
C ASN A 91 6.90 -16.30 12.39
N ASP A 92 7.67 -16.38 13.48
CA ASP A 92 7.11 -16.71 14.80
C ASP A 92 6.22 -15.60 15.34
N VAL A 93 6.58 -14.32 15.13
CA VAL A 93 5.70 -13.17 15.42
C VAL A 93 4.37 -13.33 14.69
N ARG A 94 4.37 -13.72 13.41
CA ARG A 94 3.13 -13.95 12.64
C ARG A 94 2.24 -15.01 13.31
N ARG A 95 2.83 -16.15 13.68
CA ARG A 95 2.11 -17.24 14.35
C ARG A 95 1.58 -16.81 15.72
N LEU A 96 2.39 -16.11 16.50
CA LEU A 96 1.98 -15.59 17.81
C LEU A 96 0.88 -14.53 17.67
N ALA A 97 0.94 -13.64 16.68
CA ALA A 97 -0.09 -12.62 16.48
C ALA A 97 -1.46 -13.28 16.24
N LEU A 98 -1.53 -14.28 15.37
CA LEU A 98 -2.79 -14.93 15.01
C LEU A 98 -3.33 -15.90 16.07
N HIS A 99 -2.45 -16.61 16.79
CA HIS A 99 -2.87 -17.70 17.68
C HIS A 99 -2.68 -17.42 19.17
N HIS A 100 -1.81 -16.46 19.53
CA HIS A 100 -1.38 -16.19 20.91
C HIS A 100 -1.09 -14.69 21.16
N SER A 101 -1.94 -13.80 20.64
CA SER A 101 -1.69 -12.34 20.55
C SER A 101 -1.34 -11.68 21.89
N SER A 102 -1.93 -12.16 22.99
CA SER A 102 -1.66 -11.65 24.34
C SER A 102 -0.18 -11.75 24.75
N LEU A 103 0.55 -12.75 24.26
CA LEU A 103 1.98 -12.93 24.55
C LEU A 103 2.87 -11.94 23.80
N LEU A 104 2.40 -11.39 22.67
CA LEU A 104 3.14 -10.36 21.91
C LEU A 104 2.91 -8.96 22.44
N GLN A 105 1.77 -8.69 23.09
CA GLN A 105 1.42 -7.35 23.56
C GLN A 105 2.55 -6.66 24.35
N PRO A 106 3.27 -7.33 25.29
CA PRO A 106 4.38 -6.72 26.03
C PRO A 106 5.59 -6.33 25.18
N ILE A 107 5.71 -6.84 23.96
CA ILE A 107 6.82 -6.58 23.04
C ILE A 107 6.39 -5.93 21.72
N LEU A 108 5.11 -5.56 21.60
CA LEU A 108 4.51 -5.07 20.35
C LEU A 108 5.26 -3.87 19.76
N GLU A 109 5.65 -2.91 20.60
CA GLU A 109 6.40 -1.74 20.16
C GLU A 109 7.76 -2.12 19.53
N GLN A 110 8.49 -3.05 20.14
CA GLN A 110 9.74 -3.56 19.59
C GLN A 110 9.50 -4.29 18.26
N VAL A 111 8.47 -5.13 18.21
CA VAL A 111 8.07 -5.84 16.98
C VAL A 111 7.81 -4.85 15.85
N MET A 112 7.01 -3.80 16.09
CA MET A 112 6.72 -2.77 15.09
C MET A 112 7.99 -2.05 14.60
N LYS A 113 8.89 -1.68 15.51
CA LYS A 113 10.20 -1.08 15.16
C LYS A 113 11.04 -2.00 14.29
N ILE A 114 11.07 -3.30 14.59
CA ILE A 114 11.80 -4.30 13.79
C ILE A 114 11.16 -4.49 12.42
N ILE A 115 9.83 -4.51 12.32
CA ILE A 115 9.12 -4.56 11.04
C ILE A 115 9.49 -3.34 10.18
N GLU A 116 9.40 -2.13 10.73
CA GLU A 116 9.74 -0.88 10.03
C GLU A 116 11.19 -0.92 9.50
N LYS A 117 12.15 -1.31 10.35
CA LYS A 117 13.57 -1.47 9.98
C LYS A 117 13.75 -2.54 8.90
N SER A 118 13.01 -3.64 8.98
CA SER A 118 13.12 -4.77 8.06
C SER A 118 12.53 -4.45 6.69
N MET A 119 11.46 -3.65 6.62
CA MET A 119 10.93 -3.12 5.36
C MET A 119 11.94 -2.22 4.63
N LYS A 120 12.75 -1.46 5.36
CA LYS A 120 13.82 -0.62 4.80
C LYS A 120 15.04 -1.41 4.31
N ASN A 121 15.16 -2.69 4.66
CA ASN A 121 16.28 -3.53 4.26
C ASN A 121 16.26 -3.82 2.75
N PRO A 122 17.41 -3.81 2.04
CA PRO A 122 17.46 -4.10 0.60
C PRO A 122 17.16 -5.57 0.25
N ARG A 123 17.23 -6.49 1.21
CA ARG A 123 16.93 -7.91 0.99
C ARG A 123 15.43 -8.11 0.86
N SER A 124 14.96 -8.55 -0.31
CA SER A 124 13.53 -8.74 -0.55
C SER A 124 12.90 -9.82 0.31
N ALA A 125 13.66 -10.84 0.73
CA ALA A 125 13.13 -11.87 1.60
C ALA A 125 12.71 -11.28 2.96
N LEU A 126 13.64 -10.62 3.64
CA LEU A 126 13.36 -9.93 4.91
C LEU A 126 12.29 -8.85 4.75
N CYS A 127 12.34 -8.05 3.69
CA CYS A 127 11.35 -7.02 3.43
C CYS A 127 9.94 -7.61 3.24
N LYS A 128 9.80 -8.70 2.47
CA LYS A 128 8.51 -9.36 2.26
C LYS A 128 8.00 -10.02 3.55
N THR A 129 8.86 -10.72 4.29
CA THR A 129 8.48 -11.29 5.59
C THR A 129 7.98 -10.21 6.56
N ALA A 130 8.63 -9.05 6.60
CA ALA A 130 8.18 -7.91 7.39
C ALA A 130 6.82 -7.37 6.94
N ILE A 131 6.57 -7.27 5.63
CA ILE A 131 5.25 -6.88 5.09
C ILE A 131 4.18 -7.88 5.50
N MET A 132 4.39 -9.18 5.31
CA MET A 132 3.44 -10.21 5.74
C MET A 132 3.20 -10.16 7.26
N THR A 133 4.26 -9.89 8.03
CA THR A 133 4.15 -9.71 9.49
C THR A 133 3.30 -8.50 9.85
N SER A 134 3.41 -7.37 9.14
CA SER A 134 2.55 -6.22 9.38
C SER A 134 1.05 -6.52 9.15
N ALA A 135 0.73 -7.39 8.20
CA ALA A 135 -0.65 -7.83 7.96
C ALA A 135 -1.24 -8.51 9.20
N ASP A 136 -0.49 -9.47 9.77
CA ASP A 136 -0.92 -10.25 10.93
C ASP A 136 -0.97 -9.38 12.20
N ILE A 137 -0.08 -8.40 12.33
CA ILE A 137 -0.12 -7.40 13.40
C ILE A 137 -1.35 -6.50 13.28
N PHE A 138 -1.68 -5.99 12.08
CA PHE A 138 -2.88 -5.17 11.91
C PHE A 138 -4.16 -5.96 12.16
N HIS A 139 -4.19 -7.23 11.74
CA HIS A 139 -5.31 -8.11 12.04
C HIS A 139 -5.53 -8.29 13.54
N SER A 140 -4.45 -8.55 14.29
CA SER A 140 -4.53 -8.93 15.70
C SER A 140 -4.62 -7.74 16.65
N PHE A 141 -3.97 -6.62 16.30
CA PHE A 141 -3.82 -5.44 17.16
C PHE A 141 -4.42 -4.16 16.58
N GLY A 142 -5.09 -4.20 15.42
CA GLY A 142 -5.57 -3.00 14.71
C GLY A 142 -6.41 -2.04 15.58
N HIS A 143 -7.28 -2.58 16.43
CA HIS A 143 -8.09 -1.81 17.38
C HIS A 143 -7.23 -1.13 18.47
N LEU A 144 -6.17 -1.80 18.93
CA LEU A 144 -5.26 -1.30 19.96
C LEU A 144 -4.31 -0.23 19.39
N LEU A 145 -3.78 -0.47 18.18
CA LEU A 145 -2.82 0.44 17.54
C LEU A 145 -3.37 1.85 17.32
N MET A 146 -4.69 2.01 17.12
CA MET A 146 -5.31 3.32 16.96
C MET A 146 -5.58 4.06 18.28
N SER A 147 -5.56 3.35 19.42
CA SER A 147 -5.84 3.93 20.75
C SER A 147 -4.57 4.23 21.56
N MET A 148 -3.43 3.69 21.17
CA MET A 148 -2.15 3.89 21.87
C MET A 148 -1.40 5.12 21.36
N SER A 149 -1.45 6.23 22.12
CA SER A 149 -0.79 7.50 21.78
C SER A 149 0.70 7.34 21.48
N ASP A 150 1.42 6.55 22.30
CA ASP A 150 2.88 6.43 22.21
C ASP A 150 3.35 5.66 20.97
N GLN A 151 2.48 4.81 20.40
CA GLN A 151 2.78 4.00 19.22
C GLN A 151 2.41 4.69 17.90
N THR A 152 1.81 5.88 17.99
CA THR A 152 1.30 6.64 16.85
C THR A 152 2.39 6.94 15.82
N MET A 153 3.58 7.39 16.25
CA MET A 153 4.69 7.70 15.33
C MET A 153 5.22 6.46 14.62
N ILE A 154 5.27 5.32 15.31
CA ILE A 154 5.77 4.06 14.75
C ILE A 154 4.78 3.54 13.70
N LEU A 155 3.48 3.62 13.98
CA LEU A 155 2.43 3.33 13.01
C LEU A 155 2.52 4.24 11.79
N ASP A 156 2.69 5.55 11.97
CA ASP A 156 2.84 6.52 10.87
C ASP A 156 4.01 6.13 9.95
N ASN A 157 5.15 5.76 10.54
CA ASN A 157 6.31 5.29 9.79
C ASN A 157 6.03 3.97 9.05
N LEU A 158 5.33 3.03 9.69
CA LEU A 158 4.93 1.76 9.08
C LEU A 158 3.99 1.95 7.89
N LEU A 159 2.98 2.81 8.02
CA LEU A 159 2.06 3.19 6.95
C LEU A 159 2.82 3.79 5.76
N LEU A 160 3.72 4.74 6.03
CA LEU A 160 4.58 5.32 5.00
C LEU A 160 5.45 4.24 4.33
N GLN A 161 6.05 3.33 5.09
CA GLN A 161 6.85 2.25 4.52
C GLN A 161 6.00 1.33 3.63
N LEU A 162 4.80 0.93 4.05
CA LEU A 162 3.90 0.12 3.23
C LEU A 162 3.53 0.81 1.93
N LEU A 163 3.16 2.10 1.98
CA LEU A 163 2.85 2.89 0.79
C LEU A 163 4.05 2.99 -0.16
N LEU A 164 5.26 3.23 0.36
CA LEU A 164 6.49 3.26 -0.43
C LEU A 164 6.78 1.89 -1.07
N LYS A 165 6.56 0.80 -0.33
CA LYS A 165 6.78 -0.56 -0.84
C LYS A 165 5.73 -0.98 -1.85
N ALA A 166 4.48 -0.53 -1.72
CA ALA A 166 3.44 -0.72 -2.73
C ALA A 166 3.66 0.14 -4.00
N SER A 167 4.52 1.17 -3.92
CA SER A 167 4.78 2.14 -5.00
C SER A 167 6.03 1.85 -5.84
N GLN A 168 6.73 0.73 -5.59
CA GLN A 168 7.96 0.36 -6.33
C GLN A 168 7.66 -0.59 -7.50
N ASP A 169 8.65 -0.80 -8.38
CA ASP A 169 8.52 -1.65 -9.56
C ASP A 169 8.79 -3.15 -9.30
N LYS A 170 9.30 -3.51 -8.12
CA LYS A 170 9.58 -4.90 -7.75
C LYS A 170 8.30 -5.63 -7.37
N ARG A 171 7.67 -6.26 -8.37
CA ARG A 171 6.40 -7.00 -8.30
C ARG A 171 6.21 -7.83 -7.02
N PHE A 172 7.19 -8.67 -6.71
CA PHE A 172 7.16 -9.57 -5.55
C PHE A 172 6.96 -8.86 -4.20
N VAL A 173 7.42 -7.62 -4.06
CA VAL A 173 7.30 -6.84 -2.82
C VAL A 173 6.12 -5.88 -2.91
N CYS A 174 5.89 -5.25 -4.06
CA CYS A 174 4.82 -4.26 -4.20
C CYS A 174 3.42 -4.88 -4.20
N GLU A 175 3.24 -6.06 -4.78
CA GLU A 175 1.95 -6.78 -4.72
C GLU A 175 1.63 -7.21 -3.29
N GLU A 176 2.63 -7.68 -2.54
CA GLU A 176 2.42 -8.04 -1.12
C GLU A 176 2.05 -6.80 -0.29
N ALA A 177 2.77 -5.69 -0.46
CA ALA A 177 2.47 -4.45 0.26
C ALA A 177 1.07 -3.90 -0.08
N ALA A 178 0.64 -4.00 -1.34
CA ALA A 178 -0.71 -3.61 -1.76
C ALA A 178 -1.79 -4.47 -1.07
N LYS A 179 -1.61 -5.80 -1.02
CA LYS A 179 -2.52 -6.70 -0.29
C LYS A 179 -2.64 -6.34 1.18
N VAL A 180 -1.53 -5.97 1.82
CA VAL A 180 -1.55 -5.55 3.22
C VAL A 180 -2.33 -4.25 3.41
N LEU A 181 -2.16 -3.26 2.53
CA LEU A 181 -2.95 -2.02 2.58
C LEU A 181 -4.46 -2.29 2.45
N GLU A 182 -4.85 -3.25 1.62
CA GLU A 182 -6.25 -3.69 1.48
C GLU A 182 -6.75 -4.39 2.76
N LYS A 183 -6.01 -5.37 3.28
CA LYS A 183 -6.39 -6.12 4.49
C LYS A 183 -6.42 -5.24 5.74
N MET A 184 -5.57 -4.22 5.79
CA MET A 184 -5.55 -3.21 6.84
C MET A 184 -6.86 -2.41 6.90
N ALA A 185 -7.45 -2.08 5.75
CA ALA A 185 -8.73 -1.37 5.67
C ALA A 185 -9.90 -2.18 6.26
N GLU A 186 -9.74 -3.50 6.38
CA GLU A 186 -10.74 -4.41 6.94
C GLU A 186 -10.56 -4.64 8.45
N SER A 187 -9.35 -4.49 8.97
CA SER A 187 -8.98 -4.88 10.34
C SER A 187 -8.79 -3.70 11.32
N ILE A 188 -8.58 -2.49 10.80
CA ILE A 188 -8.35 -1.29 11.61
C ILE A 188 -9.61 -0.41 11.62
N PRO A 189 -9.94 0.24 12.75
CA PRO A 189 -11.02 1.24 12.80
C PRO A 189 -10.90 2.28 11.68
N ARG A 190 -11.97 2.41 10.88
CA ARG A 190 -11.99 3.17 9.62
C ARG A 190 -11.67 4.66 9.83
N LEU A 191 -12.31 5.30 10.79
CA LEU A 191 -12.19 6.74 11.05
C LEU A 191 -10.73 7.16 11.38
N PRO A 192 -10.05 6.57 12.39
CA PRO A 192 -8.63 6.83 12.63
C PRO A 192 -7.74 6.53 11.42
N LEU A 193 -8.02 5.44 10.70
CA LEU A 193 -7.19 5.03 9.57
C LEU A 193 -7.27 6.03 8.40
N VAL A 194 -8.45 6.54 8.05
CA VAL A 194 -8.57 7.57 7.01
C VAL A 194 -7.80 8.84 7.42
N ASN A 195 -7.90 9.28 8.68
CA ASN A 195 -7.13 10.43 9.17
C ASN A 195 -5.62 10.23 9.01
N LYS A 196 -5.14 9.01 9.28
CA LYS A 196 -3.73 8.64 9.14
C LYS A 196 -3.26 8.56 7.69
N LEU A 197 -4.15 8.18 6.78
CA LEU A 197 -3.84 8.03 5.35
C LEU A 197 -3.98 9.34 4.56
N GLN A 198 -4.86 10.26 5.01
CA GLN A 198 -5.17 11.51 4.32
C GLN A 198 -3.94 12.33 3.90
N PRO A 199 -2.87 12.50 4.71
CA PRO A 199 -1.70 13.27 4.29
C PRO A 199 -1.00 12.70 3.04
N TYR A 200 -1.18 11.42 2.72
CA TYR A 200 -0.49 10.78 1.61
C TYR A 200 -1.18 10.97 0.26
N VAL A 201 -2.44 11.45 0.21
CA VAL A 201 -3.11 11.75 -1.07
C VAL A 201 -2.55 12.99 -1.75
N SER A 202 -1.77 13.81 -1.05
CA SER A 202 -1.05 14.98 -1.56
C SER A 202 0.48 14.76 -1.59
N HIS A 203 0.95 13.53 -1.39
CA HIS A 203 2.37 13.18 -1.37
C HIS A 203 3.09 13.53 -2.70
N SER A 204 4.36 13.91 -2.64
CA SER A 204 5.15 14.31 -3.82
C SER A 204 5.30 13.19 -4.86
N ASN A 205 5.45 11.94 -4.41
CA ASN A 205 5.46 10.74 -5.24
C ASN A 205 4.04 10.34 -5.69
N LEU A 206 3.82 10.31 -7.01
CA LEU A 206 2.51 10.02 -7.62
C LEU A 206 1.99 8.63 -7.27
N ARG A 207 2.88 7.62 -7.25
CA ARG A 207 2.50 6.24 -6.96
C ARG A 207 2.04 6.09 -5.50
N VAL A 208 2.67 6.83 -4.59
CA VAL A 208 2.24 6.88 -3.18
C VAL A 208 0.84 7.48 -3.07
N ARG A 209 0.56 8.57 -3.79
CA ARG A 209 -0.80 9.16 -3.83
C ARG A 209 -1.84 8.18 -4.34
N ALA A 210 -1.52 7.47 -5.42
CA ALA A 210 -2.40 6.45 -5.97
C ALA A 210 -2.68 5.33 -4.94
N LYS A 211 -1.65 4.79 -4.28
CA LYS A 211 -1.82 3.74 -3.26
C LYS A 211 -2.57 4.23 -2.03
N ALA A 212 -2.34 5.47 -1.58
CA ALA A 212 -3.11 6.07 -0.50
C ALA A 212 -4.58 6.27 -0.89
N GLY A 213 -4.83 6.77 -2.11
CA GLY A 213 -6.16 6.91 -2.67
C GLY A 213 -6.92 5.59 -2.71
N THR A 214 -6.31 4.54 -3.26
CA THR A 214 -6.91 3.18 -3.33
C THR A 214 -7.23 2.62 -1.94
N ALA A 215 -6.33 2.81 -0.96
CA ALA A 215 -6.59 2.38 0.41
C ALA A 215 -7.77 3.15 1.03
N ILE A 216 -7.82 4.48 0.86
CA ILE A 216 -8.92 5.30 1.35
C ILE A 216 -10.24 4.95 0.65
N SER A 217 -10.24 4.73 -0.67
CA SER A 217 -11.46 4.37 -1.41
C SER A 217 -12.06 3.06 -0.92
N LYS A 218 -11.21 2.07 -0.62
CA LYS A 218 -11.64 0.79 -0.02
C LYS A 218 -12.23 0.96 1.39
N ILE A 219 -11.69 1.88 2.19
CA ILE A 219 -12.25 2.18 3.51
C ILE A 219 -13.62 2.86 3.36
N VAL A 220 -13.70 3.89 2.52
CA VAL A 220 -14.90 4.71 2.30
C VAL A 220 -16.04 3.89 1.67
N SER A 221 -15.74 2.95 0.78
CA SER A 221 -16.76 2.09 0.17
C SER A 221 -17.53 1.23 1.19
N ASN A 222 -16.92 1.01 2.36
CA ASN A 222 -17.44 0.24 3.48
C ASN A 222 -17.91 1.12 4.65
N MET A 223 -17.88 2.44 4.52
CA MET A 223 -18.44 3.36 5.51
C MET A 223 -19.96 3.50 5.31
N SER A 224 -20.69 3.51 6.41
CA SER A 224 -22.07 3.98 6.46
C SER A 224 -22.16 5.51 6.37
N TYR A 225 -23.34 6.05 6.06
CA TYR A 225 -23.59 7.49 6.12
C TYR A 225 -23.18 8.13 7.47
N ILE A 226 -23.43 7.44 8.59
CA ILE A 226 -23.09 7.94 9.93
C ILE A 226 -21.56 8.07 10.06
N GLU A 227 -20.81 7.05 9.68
CA GLU A 227 -19.34 7.09 9.70
C GLU A 227 -18.77 8.16 8.76
N MET A 228 -19.36 8.34 7.57
CA MET A 228 -18.96 9.41 6.64
C MET A 228 -19.23 10.79 7.24
N LYS A 229 -20.36 10.96 7.93
CA LYS A 229 -20.71 12.21 8.62
C LYS A 229 -19.77 12.48 9.79
N ASP A 230 -19.44 11.46 10.58
CA ASP A 230 -18.54 11.57 11.72
C ASP A 230 -17.10 11.92 11.29
N PHE A 231 -16.64 11.39 10.15
CA PHE A 231 -15.38 11.81 9.55
C PHE A 231 -15.45 13.24 9.00
N GLY A 232 -16.61 13.60 8.46
CA GLY A 232 -16.87 14.81 7.70
C GLY A 232 -16.89 14.53 6.19
N ILE A 233 -18.09 14.50 5.62
CA ILE A 233 -18.30 14.43 4.17
C ILE A 233 -17.50 15.52 3.40
N PRO A 234 -17.37 16.78 3.91
CA PRO A 234 -16.50 17.77 3.29
C PRO A 234 -15.05 17.33 3.15
N ASN A 235 -14.49 16.64 4.16
CA ASN A 235 -13.12 16.16 4.13
C ASN A 235 -12.96 15.03 3.09
N LEU A 236 -13.93 14.11 3.00
CA LEU A 236 -13.90 13.04 1.99
C LEU A 236 -14.00 13.61 0.57
N LEU A 237 -14.85 14.62 0.35
CA LEU A 237 -14.97 15.30 -0.94
C LEU A 237 -13.69 16.04 -1.31
N GLN A 238 -13.03 16.68 -0.35
CA GLN A 238 -11.73 17.32 -0.58
C GLN A 238 -10.66 16.31 -0.99
N ILE A 239 -10.58 15.16 -0.30
CA ILE A 239 -9.68 14.05 -0.65
C ILE A 239 -9.96 13.57 -2.09
N ALA A 240 -11.24 13.33 -2.41
CA ALA A 240 -11.61 12.88 -3.75
C ALA A 240 -11.25 13.90 -4.82
N ALA A 241 -11.54 15.19 -4.59
CA ALA A 241 -11.26 16.26 -5.53
C ALA A 241 -9.76 16.45 -5.80
N GLU A 242 -8.91 16.21 -4.79
CA GLU A 242 -7.45 16.21 -4.94
C GLU A 242 -6.96 15.08 -5.87
N LEU A 243 -7.54 13.89 -5.73
CA LEU A 243 -7.19 12.71 -6.52
C LEU A 243 -7.79 12.72 -7.94
N LEU A 244 -8.93 13.41 -8.15
CA LEU A 244 -9.71 13.34 -9.39
C LEU A 244 -8.92 13.78 -10.64
N ASN A 245 -8.02 14.74 -10.45
CA ASN A 245 -7.15 15.28 -11.50
C ASN A 245 -5.70 14.80 -11.37
N ASP A 246 -5.45 13.72 -10.63
CA ASP A 246 -4.11 13.17 -10.51
C ASP A 246 -3.59 12.66 -11.85
N ARG A 247 -2.26 12.63 -12.00
CA ARG A 247 -1.58 12.16 -13.21
C ARG A 247 -1.76 10.65 -13.41
N LEU A 248 -1.85 9.86 -12.33
CA LEU A 248 -2.01 8.42 -12.44
C LEU A 248 -3.49 8.01 -12.54
N PRO A 249 -3.84 7.09 -13.48
CA PRO A 249 -5.21 6.60 -13.61
C PRO A 249 -5.73 5.92 -12.34
N GLU A 250 -4.86 5.18 -11.63
CA GLU A 250 -5.21 4.52 -10.37
C GLU A 250 -5.73 5.50 -9.31
N ALA A 251 -5.08 6.66 -9.16
CA ALA A 251 -5.52 7.71 -8.23
C ALA A 251 -6.89 8.29 -8.65
N ARG A 252 -7.09 8.51 -9.96
CA ARG A 252 -8.38 9.02 -10.48
C ARG A 252 -9.51 8.01 -10.31
N GLU A 253 -9.22 6.72 -10.43
CA GLU A 253 -10.21 5.67 -10.20
C GLU A 253 -10.61 5.58 -8.72
N ALA A 254 -9.63 5.66 -7.83
CA ALA A 254 -9.90 5.76 -6.38
C ALA A 254 -10.78 6.98 -6.05
N SER A 255 -10.51 8.13 -6.68
CA SER A 255 -11.35 9.34 -6.55
C SER A 255 -12.80 9.08 -6.95
N ARG A 256 -13.03 8.47 -8.12
CA ARG A 256 -14.37 8.12 -8.60
C ARG A 256 -15.09 7.18 -7.62
N SER A 257 -14.39 6.17 -7.14
CA SER A 257 -14.92 5.23 -6.15
C SER A 257 -15.35 5.93 -4.84
N ILE A 258 -14.55 6.87 -4.33
CA ILE A 258 -14.90 7.68 -3.14
C ILE A 258 -16.16 8.50 -3.42
N ILE A 259 -16.21 9.21 -4.56
CA ILE A 259 -17.35 10.06 -4.94
C ILE A 259 -18.64 9.24 -5.05
N CYS A 260 -18.60 8.12 -5.75
CA CYS A 260 -19.76 7.24 -5.91
C CYS A 260 -20.21 6.64 -4.57
N SER A 261 -19.29 6.34 -3.66
CA SER A 261 -19.62 5.84 -2.32
C SER A 261 -20.35 6.90 -1.50
N ILE A 262 -19.85 8.14 -1.47
CA ILE A 262 -20.50 9.25 -0.76
C ILE A 262 -21.90 9.50 -1.32
N TYR A 263 -22.04 9.60 -2.65
CA TYR A 263 -23.31 9.83 -3.30
C TYR A 263 -24.32 8.73 -2.98
N ARG A 264 -23.91 7.45 -3.08
CA ARG A 264 -24.75 6.30 -2.75
C ARG A 264 -25.33 6.38 -1.34
N GLU A 265 -24.50 6.68 -0.34
CA GLU A 265 -24.98 6.80 1.05
C GLU A 265 -25.93 7.99 1.24
N ILE A 266 -25.70 9.12 0.55
CA ILE A 266 -26.60 10.28 0.58
C ILE A 266 -27.95 9.95 -0.08
N SER A 267 -27.94 9.28 -1.24
CA SER A 267 -29.15 8.84 -1.93
C SER A 267 -30.00 7.95 -1.02
N GLN A 268 -29.40 6.91 -0.44
CA GLN A 268 -30.11 5.96 0.44
C GLN A 268 -30.76 6.65 1.65
N VAL A 269 -30.08 7.61 2.28
CA VAL A 269 -30.64 8.35 3.42
C VAL A 269 -31.75 9.31 3.01
N THR A 270 -31.71 9.85 1.80
CA THR A 270 -32.74 10.77 1.29
C THR A 270 -33.99 9.99 0.89
N ASP A 271 -33.85 8.88 0.17
CA ASP A 271 -34.94 7.97 -0.21
C ASP A 271 -35.68 7.39 1.01
N THR A 272 -34.99 7.21 2.13
CA THR A 272 -35.61 6.71 3.38
C THR A 272 -36.44 7.79 4.09
N LYS A 273 -36.17 9.08 3.83
CA LYS A 273 -36.84 10.21 4.50
C LYS A 273 -38.01 10.77 3.69
N GLU A 274 -37.91 10.68 2.38
CA GLU A 274 -38.94 11.14 1.45
C GLU A 274 -39.54 9.90 0.80
N ASP A 275 -40.74 9.49 1.22
CA ASP A 275 -41.52 8.37 0.66
C ASP A 275 -41.93 8.59 -0.82
N ASN A 276 -41.31 9.59 -1.47
CA ASN A 276 -41.43 9.97 -2.86
C ASN A 276 -40.02 9.94 -3.47
N GLY A 277 -39.65 8.82 -4.09
CA GLY A 277 -38.36 8.63 -4.76
C GLY A 277 -38.18 9.53 -5.98
N ASP A 278 -37.90 10.82 -5.74
CA ASP A 278 -37.55 11.77 -6.79
C ASP A 278 -36.03 11.94 -6.86
N GLY A 279 -35.39 11.16 -7.73
CA GLY A 279 -33.95 11.25 -8.00
C GLY A 279 -33.48 12.65 -8.43
N ALA A 280 -34.39 13.54 -8.84
CA ALA A 280 -34.07 14.94 -9.11
C ALA A 280 -33.70 15.72 -7.83
N ALA A 281 -34.34 15.42 -6.69
CA ALA A 281 -34.04 16.08 -5.42
C ALA A 281 -32.64 15.75 -4.92
N VAL A 282 -32.25 14.47 -4.99
CA VAL A 282 -30.90 14.01 -4.63
C VAL A 282 -29.83 14.63 -5.52
N ALA A 283 -30.10 14.78 -6.81
CA ALA A 283 -29.16 15.43 -7.75
C ALA A 283 -28.95 16.91 -7.43
N VAL A 284 -29.98 17.64 -7.02
CA VAL A 284 -29.86 19.04 -6.56
C VAL A 284 -29.06 19.12 -5.27
N LEU A 285 -29.40 18.29 -4.27
CA LEU A 285 -28.66 18.23 -3.00
C LEU A 285 -27.17 17.93 -3.21
N TRP A 286 -26.85 16.99 -4.10
CA TRP A 286 -25.47 16.65 -4.45
C TRP A 286 -24.72 17.81 -5.09
N ARG A 287 -25.36 18.52 -6.02
CA ARG A 287 -24.78 19.72 -6.66
C ARG A 287 -24.50 20.81 -5.64
N ASP A 288 -25.46 21.12 -4.79
CA ASP A 288 -25.35 22.16 -3.77
C ASP A 288 -24.26 21.82 -2.75
N LEU A 289 -24.19 20.54 -2.34
CA LEU A 289 -23.13 20.03 -1.48
C LEU A 289 -21.75 20.23 -2.11
N CYS A 290 -21.57 19.80 -3.37
CA CYS A 290 -20.31 19.97 -4.09
C CYS A 290 -19.91 21.45 -4.20
N ALA A 291 -20.85 22.33 -4.54
CA ALA A 291 -20.62 23.76 -4.70
C ALA A 291 -20.31 24.47 -3.36
N SER A 292 -20.86 23.99 -2.24
CA SER A 292 -20.60 24.55 -0.91
C SER A 292 -19.21 24.20 -0.35
N ILE A 293 -18.63 23.08 -0.79
CA ILE A 293 -17.37 22.54 -0.24
C ILE A 293 -16.17 22.84 -1.15
N LEU A 294 -16.35 22.73 -2.47
CA LEU A 294 -15.26 22.76 -3.43
C LEU A 294 -15.27 24.05 -4.27
N PRO A 295 -14.10 24.55 -4.71
CA PRO A 295 -14.04 25.63 -5.69
C PRO A 295 -14.79 25.28 -6.98
N PRO A 296 -15.35 26.25 -7.73
CA PRO A 296 -16.28 26.00 -8.84
C PRO A 296 -15.79 24.98 -9.88
N ASN A 297 -14.51 25.04 -10.25
CA ASN A 297 -13.92 24.12 -11.22
C ASN A 297 -13.88 22.67 -10.70
N ARG A 298 -13.55 22.45 -9.42
CA ARG A 298 -13.51 21.13 -8.80
C ARG A 298 -14.91 20.62 -8.48
N ALA A 299 -15.80 21.49 -8.02
CA ALA A 299 -17.20 21.17 -7.75
C ALA A 299 -17.87 20.57 -8.99
N HIS A 300 -17.76 21.25 -10.14
CA HIS A 300 -18.32 20.77 -11.42
C HIS A 300 -17.72 19.43 -11.88
N SER A 301 -16.40 19.23 -11.69
CA SER A 301 -15.75 17.96 -12.03
C SER A 301 -16.25 16.81 -11.16
N VAL A 302 -16.42 17.03 -9.86
CA VAL A 302 -16.91 16.03 -8.90
C VAL A 302 -18.40 15.74 -9.12
N GLU A 303 -19.22 16.78 -9.30
CA GLU A 303 -20.67 16.68 -9.54
C GLU A 303 -20.97 15.67 -10.66
N LYS A 304 -20.26 15.79 -11.78
CA LYS A 304 -20.51 14.98 -12.98
C LYS A 304 -20.23 13.50 -12.81
N ILE A 305 -19.39 13.09 -11.87
CA ILE A 305 -18.90 11.70 -11.78
C ILE A 305 -20.04 10.70 -11.57
N VAL A 306 -21.10 11.10 -10.87
CA VAL A 306 -22.22 10.21 -10.53
C VAL A 306 -23.29 10.14 -11.63
N PHE A 307 -23.11 10.90 -12.72
CA PHE A 307 -24.02 10.97 -13.87
C PHE A 307 -23.37 10.46 -15.17
N LEU A 308 -22.17 9.90 -15.09
CA LEU A 308 -21.42 9.28 -16.20
C LEU A 308 -21.62 7.77 -16.22
#